data_AF-A0A480A7N4-F1
#
_entry.id   AF-A0A480A7N4-F1
#
_cell.length_a   1.000
_cell.length_b   1.000
_cell.length_c   1.000
_cell.angle_alpha   90.00
_cell.angle_beta   90.00
_cell.angle_gamma   90.00
#
_symmetry.space_group_name_H-M   'P 1'
#
loop_
_entity.id
_entity.type
_entity.pdbx_description
1 polymer ?
#
loop_
_entity_poly.entity_id
_entity_poly.type
_entity_poly.pdbx_seq_one_letter_code
_entity_poly.pdbx_strand_id
1 'polypeptide(L)'
;MNQPVVWVNGDCLSPYNPALQEYPQAPALWVWDDALITKWHIGLKRLTFIYECLLELPVEIRRGNVAAEVLAFAQEHNTNHVVTTDSPSPLFSDICDQIEKSAKLEVFAVEPFFEYDGYIDLKRFSRYWKVAEKYVFE
;
A
#
# COMPACT_ATOMS: atom_id res chain seq x y z
N MET A 1 -6.05 2.44 -23.95
CA MET A 1 -5.78 3.14 -22.68
C MET A 1 -4.44 2.63 -22.19
N ASN A 2 -3.52 3.51 -21.78
CA ASN A 2 -2.25 3.06 -21.22
C ASN A 2 -2.49 2.33 -19.90
N GLN A 3 -1.69 1.30 -19.62
CA GLN A 3 -1.75 0.57 -18.35
C GLN A 3 -1.48 1.54 -17.17
N PRO A 4 -2.06 1.30 -15.99
CA PRO A 4 -1.71 2.08 -14.81
C PRO A 4 -0.25 1.86 -14.41
N VAL A 5 0.23 2.70 -13.49
CA VAL A 5 1.37 2.36 -12.63
C VAL A 5 0.85 1.89 -11.27
N VAL A 6 1.54 0.91 -10.67
CA VAL A 6 1.21 0.44 -9.31
C VAL A 6 2.12 1.13 -8.30
N TRP A 7 1.56 1.84 -7.33
CA TRP A 7 2.30 2.30 -6.15
C TRP A 7 2.14 1.28 -5.02
N VAL A 8 3.23 0.60 -4.66
CA VAL A 8 3.30 -0.35 -3.54
C VAL A 8 3.66 0.40 -2.27
N ASN A 9 2.82 0.30 -1.24
CA ASN A 9 3.05 0.91 0.07
C ASN A 9 3.41 -0.14 1.14
N GLY A 10 3.89 0.33 2.30
CA GLY A 10 4.48 -0.51 3.34
C GLY A 10 3.52 -1.42 4.10
N ASP A 11 2.20 -1.21 3.96
CA ASP A 11 1.18 -2.01 4.66
C ASP A 11 0.69 -3.22 3.83
N CYS A 12 1.10 -3.31 2.56
CA CYS A 12 0.81 -4.45 1.69
C CYS A 12 2.05 -4.84 0.84
N LEU A 13 3.18 -5.05 1.53
CA LEU A 13 4.46 -5.47 0.92
C LEU A 13 4.49 -6.99 0.70
N SER A 14 3.73 -7.46 -0.28
CA SER A 14 3.50 -8.90 -0.55
C SER A 14 3.33 -9.16 -2.05
N PRO A 15 3.74 -10.34 -2.58
CA PRO A 15 3.41 -10.74 -3.95
C PRO A 15 1.89 -10.93 -4.16
N TYR A 16 1.13 -11.07 -3.09
CA TYR A 16 -0.34 -11.11 -3.10
C TYR A 16 -0.99 -9.73 -2.95
N ASN A 17 -0.23 -8.64 -3.14
CA ASN A 17 -0.79 -7.30 -3.17
C ASN A 17 -1.91 -7.21 -4.24
N PRO A 18 -3.16 -6.86 -3.88
CA PRO A 18 -4.27 -6.84 -4.82
C PRO A 18 -4.03 -6.03 -6.10
N ALA A 19 -3.35 -4.88 -6.00
CA ALA A 19 -3.05 -4.04 -7.15
C ALA A 19 -2.01 -4.71 -8.10
N LEU A 20 -1.04 -5.43 -7.54
CA LEU A 20 -0.10 -6.24 -8.34
C LEU A 20 -0.79 -7.45 -8.98
N GLN A 21 -1.79 -8.05 -8.33
CA GLN A 21 -2.54 -9.17 -8.89
C GLN A 21 -3.49 -8.75 -10.01
N GLU A 22 -4.17 -7.62 -9.86
CA GLU A 22 -5.07 -7.08 -10.88
C GLU A 22 -4.29 -6.59 -12.11
N TYR A 23 -3.14 -5.95 -11.89
CA TYR A 23 -2.30 -5.41 -12.96
C TYR A 23 -0.87 -6.01 -12.98
N PRO A 24 -0.71 -7.31 -13.27
CA PRO A 24 0.57 -8.02 -13.12
C PRO A 24 1.64 -7.61 -14.14
N GLN A 25 1.26 -6.88 -15.19
CA GLN A 25 2.17 -6.35 -16.21
C GLN A 25 2.39 -4.84 -16.09
N ALA A 26 1.70 -4.18 -15.15
CA ALA A 26 1.89 -2.76 -14.93
C ALA A 26 3.25 -2.52 -14.25
N PRO A 27 3.97 -1.47 -14.66
CA PRO A 27 5.16 -1.03 -13.95
C PRO A 27 4.77 -0.63 -12.52
N ALA A 28 5.56 -1.08 -11.53
CA ALA A 28 5.30 -0.85 -10.13
C ALA A 28 6.44 -0.08 -9.45
N LEU A 29 6.10 0.71 -8.45
CA LEU A 29 7.00 1.62 -7.76
C LEU A 29 6.89 1.45 -6.23
N TRP A 30 8.04 1.40 -5.57
CA TRP A 30 8.20 1.66 -4.16
C TRP A 30 8.98 2.98 -3.95
N VAL A 31 8.59 3.77 -2.95
CA VAL A 31 9.31 5.00 -2.60
C VAL A 31 9.71 4.98 -1.12
N TRP A 32 11.01 5.09 -0.87
CA TRP A 32 11.54 5.38 0.46
C TRP A 32 11.29 6.84 0.83
N ASP A 33 10.46 7.07 1.85
CA ASP A 33 10.16 8.40 2.39
C ASP A 33 11.08 8.71 3.59
N ASP A 34 12.04 9.61 3.38
CA ASP A 34 12.99 10.04 4.41
C ASP A 34 12.33 10.76 5.58
N ALA A 35 11.26 11.51 5.34
CA ALA A 35 10.51 12.19 6.40
C ALA A 35 9.81 11.16 7.29
N LEU A 36 9.22 10.12 6.71
CA LEU A 36 8.59 9.03 7.44
C LEU A 36 9.63 8.21 8.21
N ILE A 37 10.71 7.79 7.55
CA ILE A 37 11.81 7.02 8.16
C ILE A 37 12.36 7.76 9.39
N THR A 38 12.58 9.07 9.25
CA THR A 38 13.07 9.92 10.34
C THR A 38 12.03 10.06 11.45
N LYS A 39 10.79 10.46 11.11
CA LYS A 39 9.71 10.69 12.07
C LYS A 39 9.40 9.44 12.92
N TRP A 40 9.46 8.25 12.30
CA TRP A 40 9.15 6.99 12.94
C TRP A 40 10.39 6.30 13.52
N HIS A 41 11.56 6.92 13.43
CA HIS A 41 12.84 6.39 13.91
C HIS A 41 13.10 4.95 13.41
N ILE A 42 12.84 4.71 12.12
CA ILE A 42 12.98 3.37 11.54
C ILE A 42 14.45 3.00 11.50
N GLY A 43 14.83 2.04 12.35
CA GLY A 43 16.21 1.58 12.47
C GLY A 43 16.66 0.73 11.28
N LEU A 44 17.99 0.63 11.12
CA LEU A 44 18.64 -0.09 10.02
C LEU A 44 18.11 -1.52 9.82
N LYS A 45 17.91 -2.29 10.88
CA LYS A 45 17.39 -3.68 10.78
C LYS A 45 16.03 -3.76 10.06
N ARG A 46 15.13 -2.81 10.32
CA ARG A 46 13.81 -2.77 9.67
C ARG A 46 13.92 -2.30 8.22
N LEU A 47 14.82 -1.34 7.93
CA LEU A 47 15.09 -0.91 6.56
C LEU A 47 15.68 -2.05 5.72
N THR A 48 16.64 -2.81 6.27
CA THR A 48 17.22 -3.99 5.60
C THR A 48 16.15 -5.04 5.33
N PHE A 49 15.32 -5.37 6.32
CA PHE A 49 14.22 -6.33 6.13
C PHE A 49 13.27 -5.90 4.99
N ILE A 50 12.81 -4.65 5.00
CA ILE A 50 11.93 -4.14 3.93
C ILE A 50 12.65 -4.18 2.57
N TYR A 51 13.93 -3.80 2.52
CA TYR A 51 14.71 -3.87 1.29
C TYR A 51 14.81 -5.29 0.73
N GLU A 52 15.05 -6.30 1.59
CA GLU A 52 15.06 -7.71 1.19
C GLU A 52 13.70 -8.14 0.61
N CYS A 53 12.59 -7.74 1.25
CA CYS A 53 11.25 -7.98 0.69
C CYS A 53 11.05 -7.31 -0.68
N LEU A 54 11.56 -6.08 -0.88
CA LEU A 54 11.43 -5.37 -2.16
C LEU A 54 12.18 -6.07 -3.29
N LEU A 55 13.28 -6.77 -3.01
CA LEU A 55 14.01 -7.55 -4.02
C LEU A 55 13.21 -8.74 -4.55
N GLU A 56 12.19 -9.19 -3.83
CA GLU A 56 11.29 -10.26 -4.27
C GLU A 56 10.07 -9.75 -5.04
N LEU A 57 9.88 -8.42 -5.12
CA LEU A 57 8.73 -7.79 -5.79
C LEU A 57 9.15 -7.14 -7.11
N PRO A 58 8.25 -7.05 -8.12
CA PRO A 58 8.54 -6.45 -9.42
C PRO A 58 8.46 -4.91 -9.38
N VAL A 59 9.14 -4.29 -8.42
CA VAL A 59 9.06 -2.84 -8.17
C VAL A 59 10.36 -2.13 -8.53
N GLU A 60 10.23 -0.94 -9.12
CA GLU A 60 11.30 0.04 -9.13
C GLU A 60 11.39 0.69 -7.74
N ILE A 61 12.60 0.84 -7.22
CA ILE A 61 12.83 1.41 -5.89
C ILE A 61 13.36 2.83 -6.04
N ARG A 62 12.57 3.81 -5.61
CA ARG A 62 12.96 5.23 -5.54
C ARG A 62 13.04 5.72 -4.10
N ARG A 63 13.50 6.96 -3.92
CA ARG A 63 13.60 7.63 -2.63
C ARG A 63 13.28 9.11 -2.80
N GLY A 64 12.38 9.63 -1.98
CA GLY A 64 11.93 11.03 -2.10
C GLY A 64 10.55 11.26 -1.50
N ASN A 65 9.89 12.32 -1.95
CA ASN A 65 8.50 12.58 -1.61
C ASN A 65 7.60 11.61 -2.38
N VAL A 66 6.82 10.80 -1.67
CA VAL A 66 6.06 9.69 -2.26
C VAL A 66 5.13 10.14 -3.39
N ALA A 67 4.30 11.17 -3.17
CA ALA A 67 3.37 11.64 -4.20
C ALA A 67 4.10 12.17 -5.44
N ALA A 68 5.19 12.93 -5.25
CA ALA A 68 5.97 13.47 -6.36
C ALA A 68 6.63 12.36 -7.19
N GLU A 69 7.23 11.36 -6.54
CA GLU A 69 7.87 10.22 -7.22
C GLU A 69 6.84 9.35 -7.95
N VAL A 70 5.67 9.10 -7.36
CA VAL A 70 4.58 8.35 -8.01
C VAL A 70 4.07 9.09 -9.25
N LEU A 71 3.88 10.40 -9.18
CA LEU A 71 3.44 11.20 -10.32
C LEU A 71 4.50 11.28 -11.43
N ALA A 72 5.78 11.42 -11.07
CA ALA A 72 6.88 11.39 -12.03
C ALA A 72 6.96 10.03 -12.74
N PHE A 73 6.86 8.93 -11.98
CA PHE A 73 6.86 7.57 -12.52
C PHE A 73 5.67 7.33 -13.48
N ALA A 74 4.47 7.81 -13.12
CA ALA A 74 3.32 7.76 -14.01
C ALA A 74 3.58 8.50 -15.34
N GLN A 75 4.17 9.70 -15.27
CA GLN A 75 4.54 10.49 -16.46
C GLN A 75 5.57 9.78 -17.34
N GLU A 76 6.61 9.19 -16.75
CA GLU A 76 7.63 8.41 -17.47
C GLU A 76 7.04 7.21 -18.22
N HIS A 77 6.03 6.57 -17.63
CA HIS A 77 5.25 5.49 -18.25
C HIS A 77 4.08 5.98 -19.11
N ASN A 78 4.01 7.29 -19.40
CA ASN A 78 3.00 7.91 -20.26
C ASN A 78 1.56 7.62 -19.80
N THR A 79 1.33 7.52 -18.49
CA THR A 79 0.01 7.26 -17.91
C THR A 79 -0.32 8.31 -16.85
N ASN A 80 -1.61 8.54 -16.64
CA ASN A 80 -2.12 9.36 -15.54
C ASN A 80 -3.02 8.52 -14.62
N HIS A 81 -2.92 7.19 -14.69
CA HIS A 81 -3.66 6.26 -13.87
C HIS A 81 -2.69 5.59 -12.89
N VAL A 82 -2.91 5.84 -11.60
CA VAL A 82 -2.16 5.25 -10.49
C VAL A 82 -3.10 4.30 -9.78
N VAL A 83 -2.60 3.10 -9.44
CA VAL A 83 -3.31 2.17 -8.58
C VAL A 83 -2.47 1.85 -7.35
N THR A 84 -3.11 1.64 -6.21
CA THR A 84 -2.46 1.24 -4.96
C THR A 84 -3.38 0.38 -4.11
N THR A 85 -2.92 -0.05 -2.94
CA THR A 85 -3.70 -0.80 -1.96
C THR A 85 -4.01 0.08 -0.76
N ASP A 86 -5.18 -0.10 -0.16
CA ASP A 86 -5.58 0.63 1.03
C ASP A 86 -4.59 0.42 2.19
N SER A 87 -4.49 1.44 3.04
CA SER A 87 -3.58 1.44 4.18
C SER A 87 -4.19 2.21 5.35
N PRO A 88 -4.11 1.68 6.58
CA PRO A 88 -4.55 2.39 7.77
C PRO A 88 -3.55 3.47 8.22
N SER A 89 -2.42 3.65 7.50
CA SER A 89 -1.42 4.64 7.83
C SER A 89 -2.03 6.05 7.81
N PRO A 90 -1.85 6.88 8.85
CA PRO A 90 -2.42 8.22 8.89
C PRO A 90 -2.01 9.11 7.71
N LEU A 91 -0.81 8.90 7.16
CA LEU A 91 -0.28 9.67 6.04
C LEU A 91 -0.79 9.18 4.68
N PHE A 92 -1.42 8.02 4.61
CA PHE A 92 -1.85 7.42 3.35
C PHE A 92 -2.87 8.31 2.63
N SER A 93 -3.90 8.76 3.35
CA SER A 93 -4.91 9.68 2.82
C SER A 93 -4.30 10.97 2.27
N ASP A 94 -3.39 11.61 3.01
CA ASP A 94 -2.69 12.82 2.58
C ASP A 94 -1.88 12.62 1.29
N ILE A 95 -1.30 11.43 1.08
CA ILE A 95 -0.55 11.09 -0.14
C ILE A 95 -1.51 10.85 -1.30
N CYS A 96 -2.62 10.14 -1.06
CA CYS A 96 -3.68 9.90 -2.04
C CYS A 96 -4.23 11.24 -2.56
N ASP A 97 -4.60 12.16 -1.66
CA ASP A 97 -5.08 13.50 -1.99
C ASP A 97 -4.09 14.31 -2.84
N GLN A 98 -2.78 14.10 -2.66
CA GLN A 98 -1.76 14.75 -3.46
C GLN A 98 -1.66 14.17 -4.87
N ILE A 99 -1.77 12.84 -5.00
CA ILE A 99 -1.75 12.14 -6.28
C ILE A 99 -3.01 12.49 -7.10
N GLU A 100 -4.18 12.47 -6.46
CA GLU A 100 -5.49 12.71 -7.11
C GLU A 100 -5.62 14.10 -7.76
N LYS A 101 -4.81 15.07 -7.32
CA LYS A 101 -4.76 16.40 -7.96
C LYS A 101 -4.29 16.35 -9.42
N SER A 102 -3.52 15.33 -9.81
CA SER A 102 -2.85 15.25 -11.11
C SER A 102 -3.03 13.92 -11.85
N ALA A 103 -3.49 12.88 -11.16
CA ALA A 103 -3.69 11.54 -11.71
C ALA A 103 -5.02 10.94 -11.21
N LYS A 104 -5.63 10.06 -12.01
CA LYS A 104 -6.69 9.18 -11.52
C LYS A 104 -6.06 8.18 -10.56
N LEU A 105 -6.61 8.07 -9.36
CA LEU A 105 -6.21 7.07 -8.36
C LEU A 105 -7.29 6.01 -8.20
N GLU A 106 -6.88 4.74 -8.17
CA GLU A 106 -7.71 3.59 -7.78
C GLU A 106 -7.07 2.90 -6.58
N VAL A 107 -7.85 2.66 -5.53
CA VAL A 107 -7.37 2.05 -4.29
C VAL A 107 -8.06 0.71 -4.11
N PHE A 108 -7.28 -0.36 -4.08
CA PHE A 108 -7.76 -1.72 -3.87
C PHE A 108 -7.87 -2.00 -2.37
N ALA A 109 -9.00 -2.53 -1.94
CA ALA A 109 -9.15 -3.06 -0.59
C ALA A 109 -8.25 -4.30 -0.40
N VAL A 110 -7.71 -4.44 0.80
CA VAL A 110 -7.00 -5.67 1.21
C VAL A 110 -8.02 -6.64 1.78
N GLU A 111 -7.89 -7.93 1.46
CA GLU A 111 -8.74 -8.98 2.00
C GLU A 111 -8.72 -8.94 3.55
N PRO A 112 -9.87 -8.73 4.21
CA PRO A 112 -9.92 -8.71 5.66
C PRO A 112 -9.74 -10.14 6.21
N PHE A 113 -9.35 -10.23 7.49
CA PHE A 113 -9.23 -11.53 8.15
C PHE A 113 -10.57 -12.31 8.19
N PHE A 114 -11.69 -11.60 8.24
CA PHE A 114 -13.04 -12.13 8.04
C PHE A 114 -13.98 -10.99 7.66
N GLU A 115 -15.04 -11.33 6.92
CA GLU A 115 -16.09 -10.39 6.53
C GLU A 115 -17.10 -10.22 7.66
N TYR A 116 -17.25 -8.99 8.16
CA TYR A 116 -18.24 -8.66 9.19
C TYR A 116 -18.58 -7.16 9.19
N ASP A 117 -19.87 -6.86 9.03
CA ASP A 117 -20.43 -5.50 8.95
C ASP A 117 -21.11 -5.05 10.25
N GLY A 118 -21.19 -5.93 11.26
CA GLY A 118 -21.79 -5.64 12.55
C GLY A 118 -20.87 -4.90 13.52
N TYR A 119 -21.43 -4.54 14.68
CA TYR A 119 -20.64 -3.92 15.76
C TYR A 119 -19.70 -4.92 16.44
N ILE A 120 -18.43 -4.54 16.58
CA ILE A 120 -17.47 -5.23 17.44
C ILE A 120 -16.95 -4.28 18.50
N ASP A 121 -16.98 -4.70 19.78
CA ASP A 121 -16.29 -3.98 20.84
C ASP A 121 -14.77 -4.26 20.78
N LEU A 122 -14.04 -3.32 20.16
CA LEU A 122 -12.59 -3.39 19.98
C LEU A 122 -11.77 -3.01 21.23
N LYS A 123 -12.39 -2.74 22.38
CA LYS A 123 -11.66 -2.40 23.62
C LYS A 123 -10.85 -3.57 24.20
N ARG A 124 -11.21 -4.82 23.86
CA ARG A 124 -10.49 -6.02 24.31
C ARG A 124 -10.44 -7.04 23.19
N PHE A 125 -9.25 -7.59 22.96
CA PHE A 125 -9.05 -8.65 21.95
C PHE A 125 -10.02 -9.83 22.13
N SER A 126 -10.27 -10.28 23.36
CA SER A 126 -11.19 -11.40 23.61
C SER A 126 -12.66 -11.12 23.22
N ARG A 127 -13.08 -9.84 23.15
CA ARG A 127 -14.42 -9.47 22.68
C ARG A 127 -14.50 -9.50 21.16
N TYR A 128 -13.46 -9.00 20.49
CA TYR A 128 -13.27 -9.16 19.05
C TYR A 128 -13.24 -10.64 18.66
N TRP A 129 -12.41 -11.44 19.34
CA TRP A 129 -12.22 -12.85 19.01
C TRP A 129 -13.51 -13.67 19.15
N LYS A 130 -14.35 -13.40 20.17
CA LYS A 130 -15.67 -14.05 20.32
C LYS A 130 -16.64 -13.84 19.16
N VAL A 131 -16.43 -12.78 18.38
CA VAL A 131 -17.18 -12.54 17.14
C VAL A 131 -16.45 -13.23 15.99
N ALA A 132 -15.18 -12.92 15.80
CA ALA A 132 -14.37 -13.42 14.68
C ALA A 132 -14.33 -14.95 14.61
N GLU A 133 -14.16 -15.64 15.74
CA GLU A 133 -14.02 -17.11 15.81
C GLU A 133 -15.20 -17.89 15.23
N LYS A 134 -16.37 -17.23 15.09
CA LYS A 134 -17.56 -17.82 14.50
C LYS A 134 -17.56 -17.84 12.97
N TYR A 135 -16.66 -17.09 12.34
CA TYR A 135 -16.62 -16.90 10.88
C TYR A 135 -15.31 -17.39 10.25
N VAL A 136 -14.22 -17.51 11.01
CA VAL A 136 -12.88 -17.79 10.47
C VAL A 136 -12.53 -19.27 10.29
N PHE A 137 -13.38 -20.20 10.72
CA PHE A 137 -13.13 -21.65 10.65
C PHE A 137 -14.26 -22.43 9.96
N GLU A 138 -15.14 -21.73 9.23
CA GLU A 138 -16.16 -22.38 8.38
C GLU A 138 -15.58 -22.88 7.05
#